data_AF-A0A416TT78-F1
#
_entry.id   AF-A0A416TT78-F1
#
_cell.length_a   1.000
_cell.length_b   1.000
_cell.length_c   1.000
_cell.angle_alpha   90.00
_cell.angle_beta   90.00
_cell.angle_gamma   90.00
#
_symmetry.space_group_name_H-M   'P 1'
#
loop_
_entity.id
_entity.type
_entity.pdbx_description
1 polymer ?
#
loop_
_entity_poly.entity_id
_entity_poly.type
_entity_poly.pdbx_seq_one_letter_code
_entity_poly.pdbx_strand_id
1 'polypeptide(L)'
;MIQTLLDAIHRQQIEQYEDEKVYELDCRNPKAEDSDVLLVTLAAEFLGLQKTIELALACHAKVVSLILWDPKNERTIPSGGHWPRAYRTILPEQAVMEFQASDMDLIYMRNPQDEDGNRLIRLDFQAMYA
;
A
#
# COMPACT_ATOMS: atom_id res chain seq x y z
N MET A 1 10.49 16.31 -4.30
CA MET A 1 11.19 15.03 -4.55
C MET A 1 10.32 13.91 -4.02
N ILE A 2 9.83 13.06 -4.91
CA ILE A 2 8.94 11.95 -4.58
C ILE A 2 9.39 11.05 -3.42
N GLN A 3 10.70 10.84 -3.25
CA GLN A 3 11.22 10.08 -2.11
C GLN A 3 10.84 10.72 -0.77
N THR A 4 10.93 12.06 -0.67
CA THR A 4 10.53 12.80 0.53
C THR A 4 9.03 12.67 0.80
N LEU A 5 8.21 12.67 -0.24
CA LEU A 5 6.77 12.45 -0.11
C LEU A 5 6.46 11.04 0.38
N LEU A 6 7.10 10.02 -0.22
CA LEU A 6 6.96 8.63 0.16
C LEU A 6 7.40 8.42 1.62
N ASP A 7 8.58 8.91 1.99
CA ASP A 7 9.12 8.81 3.36
C ASP A 7 8.18 9.47 4.38
N ALA A 8 7.57 10.61 4.03
CA ALA A 8 6.64 11.31 4.91
C ALA A 8 5.33 10.53 5.12
N ILE A 9 4.78 9.91 4.07
CA ILE A 9 3.53 9.14 4.18
C ILE A 9 3.80 7.80 4.85
N HIS A 10 4.91 7.15 4.52
CA HIS A 10 5.34 5.91 5.17
C HIS A 10 5.54 6.11 6.67
N ARG A 11 6.19 7.21 7.07
CA ARG A 11 6.28 7.59 8.49
C ARG A 11 4.90 7.77 9.12
N GLN A 12 3.97 8.43 8.43
CA GLN A 12 2.58 8.55 8.91
C GLN A 12 1.84 7.21 9.00
N GLN A 13 2.18 6.21 8.18
CA GLN A 13 1.61 4.86 8.34
C GLN A 13 2.14 4.22 9.62
N ILE A 14 3.45 4.24 9.83
CA ILE A 14 4.09 3.66 11.01
C ILE A 14 3.59 4.34 12.29
N GLU A 15 3.56 5.68 12.32
CA GLU A 15 3.07 6.45 13.48
C GLU A 15 1.60 6.15 13.81
N GLN A 16 0.75 5.88 12.81
CA GLN A 16 -0.66 5.57 13.06
C GLN A 16 -0.87 4.19 13.71
N TYR A 17 0.07 3.27 13.54
CA TYR A 17 -0.03 1.89 13.99
C TYR A 17 1.13 1.50 14.92
N GLU A 18 1.70 2.48 15.64
CA GLU A 18 2.90 2.29 16.47
C GLU A 18 2.72 1.27 17.59
N ASP A 19 1.49 1.10 18.07
CA ASP A 19 1.12 0.16 19.14
C ASP A 19 0.74 -1.24 18.63
N GLU A 20 0.68 -1.45 17.31
CA GLU A 20 0.22 -2.69 16.69
C GLU A 20 1.39 -3.57 16.19
N LYS A 21 1.16 -4.87 15.99
CA LYS A 21 2.16 -5.73 15.34
C LYS A 21 2.19 -5.44 13.83
N VAL A 22 3.14 -4.61 13.42
CA VAL A 22 3.30 -4.19 12.01
C VAL A 22 4.21 -5.16 11.24
N TYR A 23 3.79 -5.56 10.03
CA TYR A 23 4.63 -6.19 9.03
C TYR A 23 4.66 -5.34 7.76
N GLU A 24 5.86 -5.04 7.26
CA GLU A 24 6.05 -4.31 6.00
C GLU A 24 6.39 -5.28 4.86
N LEU A 25 5.59 -5.23 3.80
CA LEU A 25 5.70 -6.18 2.69
C LEU A 25 6.89 -5.85 1.77
N ASP A 26 7.90 -6.73 1.71
CA ASP A 26 8.98 -6.66 0.72
C ASP A 26 8.53 -7.29 -0.61
N CYS A 27 8.32 -6.45 -1.64
CA CYS A 27 7.92 -6.90 -2.97
C CYS A 27 8.93 -7.85 -3.66
N ARG A 28 10.21 -7.87 -3.23
CA ARG A 28 11.24 -8.75 -3.81
C ARG A 28 11.22 -10.14 -3.21
N ASN A 29 10.69 -10.27 -2.00
CA ASN A 29 10.60 -11.51 -1.27
C ASN A 29 9.26 -11.57 -0.52
N PRO A 30 8.14 -11.62 -1.27
CA PRO A 30 6.82 -11.57 -0.67
C PRO A 30 6.62 -12.80 0.20
N LYS A 31 6.43 -12.56 1.50
CA LYS A 31 6.16 -13.59 2.49
C LYS A 31 4.96 -13.17 3.32
N ALA A 32 4.27 -14.17 3.86
CA ALA A 32 3.26 -13.93 4.86
C ALA A 32 3.91 -14.00 6.24
N GLU A 33 3.67 -13.00 7.06
CA GLU A 33 4.07 -12.95 8.47
C GLU A 33 2.89 -12.44 9.28
N ASP A 34 2.51 -13.20 10.31
CA ASP A 34 1.38 -12.84 11.18
C ASP A 34 1.57 -11.42 11.72
N SER A 35 0.61 -10.55 11.47
CA SER A 35 0.66 -9.13 11.85
C SER A 35 -0.75 -8.62 12.11
N ASP A 36 -0.89 -7.62 12.97
CA ASP A 36 -2.15 -6.88 13.12
C ASP A 36 -2.31 -5.92 11.94
N VAL A 37 -1.21 -5.36 11.45
CA VAL A 37 -1.19 -4.37 10.37
C VAL A 37 -0.18 -4.75 9.30
N LEU A 38 -0.65 -4.88 8.05
CA LEU A 38 0.20 -5.05 6.88
C LEU A 38 0.42 -3.69 6.20
N LEU A 39 1.67 -3.23 6.14
CA LEU A 39 2.07 -2.07 5.36
C LEU A 39 2.47 -2.51 3.94
N VAL A 40 1.84 -1.91 2.95
CA VAL A 40 2.08 -2.17 1.53
C VAL A 40 2.50 -0.87 0.86
N THR A 41 3.80 -0.58 0.89
CA THR A 41 4.40 0.65 0.35
C THR A 41 4.78 0.46 -1.11
N LEU A 42 3.92 0.87 -2.06
CA LEU A 42 4.10 0.69 -3.52
C LEU A 42 4.29 -0.77 -4.00
N ALA A 43 4.23 -1.74 -3.09
CA ALA A 43 4.49 -3.15 -3.40
C ALA A 43 3.38 -3.77 -4.24
N ALA A 44 2.14 -3.28 -4.13
CA ALA A 44 1.00 -3.78 -4.91
C ALA A 44 1.17 -3.54 -6.41
N GLU A 45 1.84 -2.46 -6.81
CA GLU A 45 2.12 -2.14 -8.20
C GLU A 45 3.07 -3.16 -8.85
N PHE A 46 3.92 -3.80 -8.05
CA PHE A 46 4.85 -4.82 -8.53
C PHE A 46 4.26 -6.24 -8.41
N LEU A 47 3.53 -6.52 -7.33
CA LEU A 47 2.97 -7.85 -7.06
C LEU A 47 1.61 -8.08 -7.74
N GLY A 48 0.86 -7.00 -7.98
CA GLY A 48 -0.54 -7.02 -8.37
C GLY A 48 -1.48 -7.11 -7.15
N LEU A 49 -2.66 -6.48 -7.26
CA LEU A 49 -3.66 -6.42 -6.18
C LEU A 49 -4.07 -7.80 -5.66
N GLN A 50 -4.40 -8.73 -6.55
CA GLN A 50 -4.78 -10.10 -6.15
C GLN A 50 -3.72 -10.74 -5.25
N LYS A 51 -2.43 -10.59 -5.60
CA LYS A 51 -1.36 -11.18 -4.78
C LYS A 51 -1.19 -10.46 -3.45
N THR A 52 -1.35 -9.14 -3.43
CA THR A 52 -1.34 -8.33 -2.21
C THR A 52 -2.46 -8.75 -1.26
N ILE A 53 -3.67 -8.99 -1.77
CA ILE A 53 -4.83 -9.44 -0.97
C ILE A 53 -4.59 -10.85 -0.43
N GLU A 54 -4.11 -11.79 -1.24
CA GLU A 54 -3.73 -13.13 -0.77
C GLU A 54 -2.74 -13.07 0.39
N LEU A 55 -1.74 -12.18 0.30
CA LEU A 55 -0.74 -12.00 1.34
C LEU A 55 -1.34 -11.35 2.59
N ALA A 56 -2.21 -10.36 2.44
CA ALA A 56 -2.93 -9.74 3.56
C ALA A 56 -3.73 -10.76 4.36
N LEU A 57 -4.48 -11.62 3.68
CA LEU A 57 -5.24 -12.70 4.29
C LEU A 57 -4.32 -13.71 4.98
N ALA A 58 -3.21 -14.09 4.34
CA ALA A 58 -2.24 -15.02 4.90
C ALA A 58 -1.45 -14.47 6.10
N CYS A 59 -1.33 -13.14 6.21
CA CYS A 59 -0.75 -12.46 7.38
C CYS A 59 -1.74 -12.33 8.54
N HIS A 60 -3.01 -12.72 8.35
CA HIS A 60 -4.09 -12.49 9.31
C HIS A 60 -4.23 -11.01 9.72
N ALA A 61 -3.87 -10.11 8.79
CA ALA A 61 -3.86 -8.68 9.05
C ALA A 61 -5.26 -8.17 9.31
N LYS A 62 -5.46 -7.51 10.45
CA LYS A 62 -6.70 -6.78 10.77
C LYS A 62 -6.81 -5.52 9.94
N VAL A 63 -5.67 -4.91 9.62
CA VAL A 63 -5.59 -3.70 8.81
C VAL A 63 -4.57 -3.87 7.70
N VAL A 64 -4.90 -3.40 6.51
CA VAL A 64 -3.97 -3.27 5.38
C VAL A 64 -3.84 -1.79 5.04
N SER A 65 -2.65 -1.23 5.22
CA SER A 65 -2.36 0.16 4.84
C SER A 65 -1.56 0.17 3.55
N LEU A 66 -2.21 0.62 2.49
CA LEU A 66 -1.74 0.56 1.11
C LEU A 66 -1.35 1.96 0.63
N ILE A 67 -0.11 2.13 0.18
CA ILE A 67 0.33 3.30 -0.58
C ILE A 67 0.42 2.92 -2.05
N LEU A 68 -0.30 3.66 -2.89
CA LEU A 68 -0.31 3.54 -4.33
C LEU A 68 0.29 4.79 -5.00
N TRP A 69 0.89 4.57 -6.15
CA TRP A 69 1.22 5.60 -7.14
C TRP A 69 -0.05 6.15 -7.78
N ASP A 70 -0.25 7.48 -7.74
CA ASP A 70 -1.38 8.09 -8.45
C ASP A 70 -1.18 7.93 -9.98
N PRO A 71 -2.12 7.31 -10.71
CA PRO A 71 -2.11 7.25 -12.17
C PRO A 71 -1.99 8.61 -12.87
N LYS A 72 -2.37 9.70 -12.20
CA LYS A 72 -2.30 11.06 -12.73
C LYS A 72 -0.90 11.66 -12.74
N ASN A 73 0.09 10.99 -12.15
CA ASN A 73 1.47 11.42 -12.24
C ASN A 73 1.95 11.36 -13.69
N GLU A 74 2.62 12.42 -14.15
CA GLU A 74 3.21 12.46 -15.50
C GLU A 74 4.40 11.50 -15.66
N ARG A 75 4.99 11.09 -14.53
CA ARG A 75 6.16 10.22 -14.47
C ARG A 75 5.78 8.82 -14.02
N THR A 76 6.58 7.87 -14.46
CA THR A 76 6.54 6.49 -13.98
C THR A 76 6.97 6.42 -12.51
N ILE A 77 6.58 5.35 -11.80
CA ILE A 77 7.14 5.07 -10.47
C ILE A 77 8.67 5.10 -10.58
N PRO A 78 9.39 5.86 -9.73
CA PRO A 78 10.84 5.93 -9.77
C PRO A 78 11.45 4.54 -9.56
N SER A 79 11.86 3.88 -10.64
CA SER A 79 12.55 2.59 -10.59
C SER A 79 14.04 2.83 -10.30
N GLY A 80 14.37 3.13 -9.05
CA GLY A 80 15.75 3.27 -8.56
C GLY A 80 16.11 2.14 -7.61
N GLY A 81 17.26 1.47 -7.86
CA GLY A 81 17.99 0.59 -6.94
C GLY A 81 17.33 -0.72 -6.51
N HIS A 82 16.12 -0.66 -5.97
CA HIS A 82 15.53 -1.72 -5.15
C HIS A 82 14.17 -2.23 -5.66
N TRP A 83 13.56 -1.55 -6.63
CA TRP A 83 12.23 -1.89 -7.15
C TRP A 83 12.31 -2.68 -8.47
N PRO A 84 11.46 -3.71 -8.67
CA PRO A 84 11.36 -4.41 -9.95
C PRO A 84 11.08 -3.47 -11.14
N ARG A 85 11.53 -3.82 -12.35
CA ARG A 85 11.36 -2.94 -13.53
C ARG A 85 9.93 -2.89 -14.07
N ALA A 86 9.14 -3.95 -13.85
CA ALA A 86 7.76 -4.01 -14.30
C ALA A 86 6.85 -3.65 -13.14
N TYR A 87 6.07 -2.59 -13.31
CA TYR A 87 5.03 -2.19 -12.38
C TYR A 87 3.73 -1.94 -13.14
N ARG A 88 2.62 -2.00 -12.42
CA ARG A 88 1.28 -1.68 -12.92
C ARG A 88 0.72 -0.56 -12.08
N THR A 89 0.14 0.43 -12.73
CA THR A 89 -0.61 1.45 -12.03
C THR A 89 -1.95 0.87 -11.60
N ILE A 90 -2.32 1.09 -10.34
CA ILE A 90 -3.57 0.64 -9.75
C ILE A 90 -4.49 1.85 -9.56
N LEU A 91 -5.73 1.74 -10.03
CA LEU A 91 -6.74 2.75 -9.75
C LEU A 91 -7.23 2.59 -8.30
N PRO A 92 -7.42 3.68 -7.53
CA PRO A 92 -7.96 3.60 -6.17
C PRO A 92 -9.30 2.86 -6.11
N GLU A 93 -10.18 3.10 -7.09
CA GLU A 93 -11.48 2.46 -7.19
C GLU A 93 -11.34 0.94 -7.39
N GLN A 94 -10.35 0.51 -8.18
CA GLN A 94 -10.06 -0.91 -8.36
C GLN A 94 -9.56 -1.54 -7.05
N ALA A 95 -8.63 -0.88 -6.36
CA ALA A 95 -8.15 -1.36 -5.06
C ALA A 95 -9.32 -1.50 -4.07
N VAL A 96 -10.17 -0.48 -3.96
CA VAL A 96 -11.34 -0.51 -3.07
C VAL A 96 -12.27 -1.68 -3.40
N MET A 97 -12.63 -1.86 -4.66
CA MET A 97 -13.51 -2.98 -5.06
C MET A 97 -12.91 -4.35 -4.72
N GLU A 98 -11.62 -4.57 -5.00
CA GLU A 98 -10.98 -5.88 -4.78
C GLU A 98 -10.79 -6.20 -3.29
N PHE A 99 -10.44 -5.20 -2.47
CA PHE A 99 -10.34 -5.37 -1.01
C PHE A 99 -11.72 -5.60 -0.38
N GLN A 100 -12.75 -4.86 -0.80
CA GLN A 100 -14.11 -5.06 -0.30
C GLN A 100 -14.71 -6.40 -0.71
N ALA A 101 -14.40 -6.88 -1.92
CA ALA A 101 -14.76 -8.23 -2.35
C ALA A 101 -14.07 -9.35 -1.54
N SER A 102 -13.07 -8.98 -0.74
CA SER A 102 -12.30 -9.85 0.15
C SER A 102 -12.54 -9.54 1.63
N ASP A 103 -13.70 -8.92 1.95
CA ASP A 103 -14.17 -8.58 3.30
C ASP A 103 -13.23 -7.65 4.07
N MET A 104 -12.58 -6.73 3.35
CA MET A 104 -11.80 -5.64 3.92
C MET A 104 -12.38 -4.29 3.49
N ASP A 105 -12.94 -3.54 4.42
CA ASP A 105 -13.61 -2.26 4.15
C ASP A 105 -12.64 -1.09 4.24
N LEU A 106 -12.80 -0.12 3.33
CA LEU A 106 -12.01 1.12 3.34
C LEU A 106 -12.40 1.97 4.55
N ILE A 107 -11.43 2.24 5.43
CA ILE A 107 -11.62 3.07 6.63
C ILE A 107 -10.92 4.43 6.54
N TYR A 108 -9.93 4.57 5.66
CA TYR A 108 -9.19 5.81 5.49
C TYR A 108 -8.69 5.98 4.06
N MET A 109 -8.73 7.21 3.54
CA MET A 109 -8.17 7.57 2.24
C MET A 109 -7.52 8.96 2.30
N ARG A 110 -6.34 9.10 1.68
CA ARG A 110 -5.66 10.39 1.51
C ARG A 110 -4.89 10.43 0.20
N ASN A 111 -4.91 11.59 -0.49
CA ASN A 111 -4.20 11.81 -1.75
C ASN A 111 -3.16 12.93 -1.61
N PRO A 112 -2.05 12.71 -0.89
CA PRO A 112 -1.01 13.71 -0.71
C PRO A 112 -0.28 14.05 -2.02
N GLN A 113 0.13 15.32 -2.14
CA GLN A 113 0.85 15.87 -3.30
C GLN A 113 2.06 16.70 -2.81
N ASP A 114 3.21 16.58 -3.49
CA ASP A 114 4.38 17.43 -3.22
C ASP A 114 4.44 18.68 -4.11
N GLU A 115 5.40 19.57 -3.83
CA GLU A 115 5.60 20.83 -4.58
C GLU A 115 5.94 20.60 -6.06
N ASP A 116 6.51 19.44 -6.40
CA ASP A 116 6.86 19.04 -7.76
C ASP A 116 5.64 18.44 -8.51
N GLY A 117 4.48 18.34 -7.85
CA GLY A 117 3.25 17.79 -8.42
C GLY A 117 3.16 16.26 -8.36
N ASN A 118 4.10 15.57 -7.73
CA ASN A 118 4.01 14.13 -7.52
C ASN A 118 2.91 13.79 -6.52
N ARG A 119 2.17 12.73 -6.78
CA ARG A 119 1.00 12.32 -6.02
C ARG A 119 1.12 10.87 -5.59
N LEU A 120 0.75 10.61 -4.35
CA LEU A 120 0.58 9.27 -3.81
C LEU A 120 -0.84 9.16 -3.27
N ILE A 121 -1.30 7.93 -3.11
CA ILE A 121 -2.64 7.63 -2.61
C ILE A 121 -2.47 6.63 -1.48
N ARG A 122 -2.89 7.00 -0.28
CA ARG A 122 -2.96 6.10 0.87
C ARG A 122 -4.39 5.62 1.06
N LEU A 123 -4.55 4.32 1.20
CA LEU A 123 -5.80 3.64 1.50
C LEU A 123 -5.56 2.72 2.69
N ASP A 124 -6.35 2.82 3.75
CA ASP A 124 -6.32 1.85 4.84
C ASP A 124 -7.62 1.05 4.81
N PHE A 125 -7.48 -0.28 4.83
CA PHE A 125 -8.58 -1.23 4.83
C PHE A 125 -8.60 -2.00 6.13
N GLN A 126 -9.79 -2.30 6.66
CA GLN A 126 -9.97 -3.09 7.88
C GLN A 126 -10.75 -4.37 7.56
N ALA A 127 -10.23 -5.52 8.03
CA ALA A 127 -10.90 -6.79 7.92
C ALA A 127 -12.22 -6.80 8.73
N MET A 128 -13.29 -7.31 8.11
CA MET A 128 -14.65 -7.32 8.69
C MET A 128 -14.93 -8.51 9.60
N TYR A 129 -14.00 -9.46 9.69
CA TYR A 129 -14.09 -10.60 10.57
C TYR A 129 -13.39 -10.30 11.89
N ALA A 130 -14.19 -10.07 12.94
CA ALA A 130 -13.76 -9.96 14.34
C ALA A 130 -14.04 -11.26 15.09
#